data_AF-A0A820D354-F1
#
_entry.id   AF-A0A820D354-F1
#
_cell.length_a   1.000
_cell.length_b   1.000
_cell.length_c   1.000
_cell.angle_alpha   90.00
_cell.angle_beta   90.00
_cell.angle_gamma   90.00
#
_symmetry.space_group_name_H-M   'P 1'
#
loop_
_entity.id
_entity.type
_entity.pdbx_description
1 polymer ?
#
loop_
_entity_poly.entity_id
_entity_poly.type
_entity_poly.pdbx_seq_one_letter_code
_entity_poly.pdbx_strand_id
1 'polypeptide(L)'
;MLAVSIFFSFILFQLVYTVSWNPSTFQYDPGSNYQLVWSDEFTNVGAAQAVINGQPAYAVNPQNWAIQTGLINGGLQNYTNSIQNCYVQNDQLVLVAMQASSATNNLYPSAMITSAGLQQFTYGKFAAKLIAPYGKGLWPAFWLLGNAWAQYGFYWPTVGEIDILEMIGGWVWGVNQDKTAYGTVHWNNASNTLSPSNAAAQGTSWS
;
A
#
# COMPACT_ATOMS: atom_id res chain seq x y z
N MET A 1 12.34 -35.91 -42.95
CA MET A 1 13.79 -35.93 -42.66
C MET A 1 14.01 -35.04 -41.44
N LEU A 2 14.43 -35.62 -40.32
CA LEU A 2 14.62 -34.93 -39.05
C LEU A 2 15.99 -34.24 -39.05
N ALA A 3 16.05 -33.02 -38.52
CA ALA A 3 17.30 -32.34 -38.22
C ALA A 3 17.44 -32.23 -36.69
N VAL A 4 18.45 -32.91 -36.15
CA VAL A 4 18.97 -32.71 -34.79
C VAL A 4 19.84 -31.48 -34.81
N SER A 5 19.59 -30.53 -33.91
CA SER A 5 20.51 -29.42 -33.63
C SER A 5 20.89 -29.45 -32.16
N ILE A 6 22.18 -29.66 -31.91
CA ILE A 6 22.80 -29.59 -30.58
C ILE A 6 23.24 -28.15 -30.38
N PHE A 7 22.70 -27.47 -29.36
CA PHE A 7 23.12 -26.12 -28.98
C PHE A 7 24.06 -26.23 -27.76
N PHE A 8 25.32 -25.81 -27.91
CA PHE A 8 26.23 -25.60 -26.80
C PHE A 8 25.96 -24.21 -26.21
N SER A 9 25.37 -24.15 -25.02
CA SER A 9 25.24 -22.91 -24.26
C SER A 9 26.55 -22.61 -23.54
N PHE A 10 27.27 -21.56 -23.96
CA PHE A 10 28.27 -20.91 -23.13
C PHE A 10 27.53 -20.10 -22.06
N ILE A 11 27.43 -20.64 -20.85
CA ILE A 11 27.03 -19.87 -19.67
C ILE A 11 28.18 -18.90 -19.36
N LEU A 12 28.12 -17.69 -19.92
CA LEU A 12 28.84 -16.56 -19.34
C LEU A 12 28.19 -16.33 -17.97
N PHE A 13 28.92 -16.66 -16.90
CA PHE A 13 28.68 -16.09 -15.58
C PHE A 13 28.92 -14.58 -15.68
N GLN A 14 27.93 -13.84 -16.19
CA GLN A 14 27.83 -12.43 -15.82
C GLN A 14 27.50 -12.44 -14.33
N LEU A 15 28.47 -12.00 -13.52
CA LEU A 15 28.18 -11.50 -12.19
C LEU A 15 27.06 -10.47 -12.35
N VAL A 16 25.83 -10.87 -12.03
CA VAL A 16 24.77 -9.92 -11.74
C VAL A 16 25.13 -9.35 -10.38
N TYR A 17 25.84 -8.22 -10.38
CA TYR A 17 25.94 -7.40 -9.18
C TYR A 17 24.52 -7.00 -8.82
N THR A 18 23.99 -7.56 -7.73
CA THR A 18 22.86 -6.96 -7.05
C THR A 18 23.35 -5.60 -6.58
N VAL A 19 23.03 -4.56 -7.35
CA VAL A 19 23.19 -3.18 -6.89
C VAL A 19 22.30 -3.09 -5.65
N SER A 20 22.90 -3.03 -4.47
CA SER A 20 22.18 -2.86 -3.23
C SER A 20 21.29 -1.65 -3.40
N TRP A 21 19.98 -1.84 -3.35
CA TRP A 21 19.00 -0.76 -3.42
C TRP A 21 19.33 0.24 -2.30
N ASN A 22 19.77 1.43 -2.67
CA ASN A 22 19.98 2.51 -1.73
C ASN A 22 18.72 3.39 -1.70
N PRO A 23 17.89 3.30 -0.65
CA PRO A 23 16.70 4.13 -0.54
C PRO A 23 17.03 5.62 -0.58
N SER A 24 18.22 6.07 -0.15
CA SER A 24 18.54 7.50 -0.14
C SER A 24 18.71 8.10 -1.53
N THR A 25 18.93 7.28 -2.56
CA THR A 25 19.12 7.72 -3.95
C THR A 25 17.96 7.33 -4.87
N PHE A 26 16.86 6.80 -4.33
CA PHE A 26 15.68 6.50 -5.15
C PHE A 26 15.08 7.80 -5.68
N GLN A 27 15.08 7.93 -7.01
CA GLN A 27 14.39 8.96 -7.78
C GLN A 27 13.31 8.26 -8.60
N TYR A 28 12.06 8.67 -8.42
CA TYR A 28 10.98 8.16 -9.23
C TYR A 28 10.96 8.87 -10.59
N ASP A 29 11.14 8.12 -11.68
CA ASP A 29 11.01 8.62 -13.04
C ASP A 29 9.73 8.05 -13.69
N PRO A 30 8.66 8.84 -13.83
CA PRO A 30 7.45 8.39 -14.51
C PRO A 30 7.63 8.33 -16.05
N GLY A 31 8.75 8.82 -16.60
CA GLY A 31 9.01 8.95 -18.03
C GLY A 31 8.53 10.29 -18.59
N SER A 32 9.11 10.70 -19.73
CA SER A 32 8.92 12.04 -20.32
C SER A 32 7.50 12.39 -20.76
N ASN A 33 6.61 11.40 -20.85
CA ASN A 33 5.20 11.61 -21.24
C ASN A 33 4.28 11.87 -20.04
N TYR A 34 4.82 11.96 -18.83
CA TYR A 34 4.08 12.22 -17.62
C TYR A 34 4.48 13.56 -17.00
N GLN A 35 3.50 14.25 -16.45
CA GLN A 35 3.69 15.45 -15.63
C GLN A 35 3.20 15.17 -14.21
N LEU A 36 3.88 15.73 -13.21
CA LEU A 36 3.42 15.67 -11.84
C LEU A 36 2.15 16.52 -11.69
N VAL A 37 1.04 15.90 -11.30
CA VAL A 37 -0.24 16.59 -11.09
C VAL A 37 -0.59 16.74 -9.61
N TRP A 38 -0.04 15.88 -8.75
CA TRP A 38 -0.23 15.92 -7.32
C TRP A 38 0.86 15.11 -6.62
N SER A 39 1.33 15.61 -5.47
CA SER A 39 2.18 14.87 -4.53
C SER A 39 1.96 15.38 -3.11
N ASP A 40 2.36 14.55 -2.15
CA ASP A 40 2.51 14.95 -0.75
C ASP A 40 3.86 14.45 -0.24
N GLU A 41 4.78 15.39 -0.01
CA GLU A 41 6.10 15.11 0.57
C GLU A 41 6.07 15.18 2.11
N PHE A 42 4.87 15.36 2.71
CA PHE A 42 4.65 15.48 4.15
C PHE A 42 5.43 16.61 4.84
N THR A 43 5.77 17.68 4.11
CA THR A 43 6.48 18.86 4.65
C THR A 43 5.54 19.97 5.09
N ASN A 44 4.33 20.05 4.50
CA ASN A 44 3.36 21.12 4.72
C ASN A 44 2.36 20.76 5.83
N VAL A 45 2.87 20.58 7.04
CA VAL A 45 2.09 20.21 8.22
C VAL A 45 1.90 21.40 9.18
N GLY A 46 0.83 21.36 9.98
CA GLY A 46 0.46 22.45 10.88
C GLY A 46 1.37 22.56 12.11
N ALA A 47 0.84 23.10 13.21
CA ALA A 47 1.56 23.10 14.48
C ALA A 47 1.76 21.67 15.02
N ALA A 48 2.89 21.45 15.71
CA ALA A 48 3.15 20.18 16.40
C ALA A 48 2.03 19.90 17.41
N GLN A 49 1.56 18.65 17.45
CA GLN A 49 0.48 18.21 18.34
C GLN A 49 0.98 17.31 19.47
N ALA A 50 2.16 16.71 19.33
CA ALA A 50 2.77 15.89 20.35
C ALA A 50 4.31 15.87 20.20
N VAL A 51 4.98 15.27 21.19
CA VAL A 51 6.37 14.84 21.08
C VAL A 51 6.40 13.31 21.16
N ILE A 52 6.90 12.65 20.11
CA ILE A 52 7.01 11.20 20.02
C ILE A 52 8.49 10.87 19.82
N ASN A 53 9.04 9.97 20.65
CA ASN A 53 10.47 9.60 20.60
C ASN A 53 11.43 10.81 20.61
N GLY A 54 11.07 11.87 21.34
CA GLY A 54 11.87 13.10 21.47
C GLY A 54 11.82 14.04 20.27
N GLN A 55 10.95 13.80 19.29
CA GLN A 55 10.76 14.65 18.10
C GLN A 55 9.33 15.17 18.02
N PRO A 56 9.09 16.36 17.43
CA PRO A 56 7.74 16.86 17.24
C PRO A 56 6.97 15.99 16.24
N ALA A 57 5.74 15.66 16.59
CA ALA A 57 4.79 14.92 15.76
C ALA A 57 3.65 15.85 15.34
N TYR A 58 3.32 15.80 14.06
CA TYR A 58 2.33 16.68 13.43
C TYR A 58 1.16 15.86 12.88
N ALA A 59 -0.03 16.45 12.83
CA ALA A 59 -1.14 15.84 12.09
C ALA A 59 -0.88 15.89 10.58
N VAL A 60 -1.45 14.92 9.86
CA VAL A 60 -1.51 14.95 8.39
C VAL A 60 -2.27 16.18 7.89
N ASN A 61 -1.92 16.64 6.70
CA ASN A 61 -2.57 17.78 6.08
C ASN A 61 -4.04 17.40 5.68
N PRO A 62 -5.07 18.02 6.27
CA PRO A 62 -6.47 17.63 6.05
C PRO A 62 -6.99 18.01 4.65
N GLN A 63 -6.27 18.83 3.89
CA GLN A 63 -6.58 19.10 2.48
C GLN A 63 -6.18 17.91 1.57
N ASN A 64 -5.29 17.04 2.05
CA ASN A 64 -4.81 15.87 1.32
C ASN A 64 -5.41 14.57 1.87
N TRP A 65 -5.56 14.45 3.19
CA TRP A 65 -5.87 13.19 3.86
C TRP A 65 -6.96 13.32 4.93
N ALA A 66 -7.92 12.41 4.90
CA ALA A 66 -8.89 12.16 5.96
C ALA A 66 -8.52 10.91 6.76
N ILE A 67 -8.64 10.97 8.09
CA ILE A 67 -8.41 9.82 8.97
C ILE A 67 -9.67 8.95 8.99
N GLN A 68 -9.49 7.63 8.83
CA GLN A 68 -10.54 6.63 9.01
C GLN A 68 -10.49 6.08 10.44
N THR A 69 -11.66 5.81 11.03
CA THR A 69 -11.77 5.31 12.40
C THR A 69 -12.73 4.14 12.51
N GLY A 70 -12.47 3.22 13.45
CA GLY A 70 -13.31 2.07 13.73
C GLY A 70 -12.74 0.75 13.21
N LEU A 71 -13.59 -0.28 13.25
CA LEU A 71 -13.27 -1.63 12.78
C LEU A 71 -13.60 -1.74 11.28
N ILE A 72 -12.68 -2.28 10.49
CA ILE A 72 -12.87 -2.48 9.04
C ILE A 72 -12.50 -3.92 8.69
N ASN A 73 -13.28 -4.53 7.78
CA ASN A 73 -13.04 -5.86 7.21
C ASN A 73 -12.88 -7.00 8.23
N GLY A 74 -13.52 -6.90 9.41
CA GLY A 74 -13.51 -7.97 10.41
C GLY A 74 -12.14 -8.24 11.07
N GLY A 75 -11.15 -7.37 10.84
CA GLY A 75 -9.83 -7.53 11.43
C GLY A 75 -9.79 -7.13 12.91
N LEU A 76 -8.67 -7.46 13.58
CA LEU A 76 -8.47 -7.16 15.00
C LEU A 76 -8.05 -5.71 15.26
N GLN A 77 -7.81 -4.93 14.21
CA GLN A 77 -7.42 -3.53 14.31
C GLN A 77 -8.61 -2.63 14.60
N ASN A 78 -8.38 -1.60 15.41
CA ASN A 78 -9.27 -0.46 15.57
C ASN A 78 -8.54 0.78 15.09
N TYR A 79 -8.97 1.33 13.95
CA TYR A 79 -8.39 2.57 13.44
C TYR A 79 -8.79 3.74 14.33
N THR A 80 -7.82 4.58 14.69
CA THR A 80 -8.05 5.71 15.60
C THR A 80 -7.61 7.02 14.96
N ASN A 81 -8.09 8.13 15.54
CA ASN A 81 -7.61 9.48 15.24
C ASN A 81 -6.54 9.97 16.23
N SER A 82 -5.92 9.04 16.98
CA SER A 82 -4.85 9.38 17.91
C SER A 82 -3.58 9.79 17.15
N ILE A 83 -2.98 10.90 17.57
CA ILE A 83 -1.66 11.34 17.08
C ILE A 83 -0.56 10.28 17.31
N GLN A 84 -0.80 9.31 18.20
CA GLN A 84 0.12 8.20 18.42
C GLN A 84 0.08 7.15 17.29
N ASN A 85 -1.06 7.02 16.59
CA ASN A 85 -1.23 6.05 15.51
C ASN A 85 -0.94 6.64 14.13
N CYS A 86 -1.20 7.93 13.91
CA CYS A 86 -0.97 8.60 12.63
C CYS A 86 -0.35 9.96 12.86
N TYR A 87 0.86 10.16 12.38
CA TYR A 87 1.56 11.44 12.48
C TYR A 87 2.56 11.62 11.35
N VAL A 88 2.94 12.86 11.12
CA VAL A 88 4.08 13.22 10.30
C VAL A 88 5.25 13.55 11.22
N GLN A 89 6.43 13.05 10.88
CA GLN A 89 7.68 13.36 11.56
C GLN A 89 8.85 13.20 10.58
N ASN A 90 9.79 14.15 10.58
CA ASN A 90 10.95 14.13 9.67
C ASN A 90 10.54 13.99 8.19
N ASP A 91 9.54 14.77 7.76
CA ASP A 91 9.01 14.79 6.39
C ASP A 91 8.50 13.41 5.91
N GLN A 92 8.04 12.58 6.85
CA GLN A 92 7.50 11.25 6.59
C GLN A 92 6.19 11.05 7.33
N LEU A 93 5.21 10.48 6.62
CA LEU A 93 4.04 9.88 7.25
C LEU A 93 4.44 8.62 8.01
N VAL A 94 4.02 8.54 9.27
CA VAL A 94 4.19 7.39 10.14
C VAL A 94 2.82 6.87 10.56
N LEU A 95 2.54 5.61 10.19
CA LEU A 95 1.37 4.86 10.62
C LEU A 95 1.81 3.77 11.58
N VAL A 96 1.23 3.75 12.78
CA VAL A 96 1.64 2.86 13.88
C VAL A 96 0.48 1.96 14.29
N ALA A 97 0.69 0.66 14.14
CA ALA A 97 -0.10 -0.36 14.83
C ALA A 97 0.48 -0.60 16.23
N MET A 98 -0.38 -0.59 17.24
CA MET A 98 0.00 -0.77 18.64
C MET A 98 -0.55 -2.07 19.21
N GLN A 99 0.07 -2.57 20.27
CA GLN A 99 -0.49 -3.68 21.03
C GLN A 99 -1.86 -3.30 21.59
N ALA A 100 -2.74 -4.30 21.71
CA ALA A 100 -4.04 -4.11 22.31
C ALA A 100 -3.92 -3.57 23.74
N SER A 101 -4.72 -2.57 24.08
CA SER A 101 -4.71 -1.94 25.41
C SER A 101 -5.30 -2.82 26.50
N SER A 102 -6.04 -3.88 26.14
CA SER A 102 -6.53 -4.89 27.07
C SER A 102 -6.65 -6.28 26.42
N ALA A 103 -6.42 -7.32 27.23
CA ALA A 103 -6.60 -8.72 26.81
C ALA A 103 -8.06 -9.11 26.57
N THR A 104 -9.02 -8.27 26.99
CA THR A 104 -10.46 -8.58 26.97
C THR A 104 -11.14 -8.21 25.66
N ASN A 105 -10.68 -7.16 24.96
CA ASN A 105 -11.27 -6.73 23.69
C ASN A 105 -10.37 -7.06 22.48
N ASN A 106 -9.07 -7.35 22.71
CA ASN A 106 -8.07 -7.70 21.69
C ASN A 106 -8.06 -6.76 20.46
N LEU A 107 -8.47 -5.50 20.64
CA LEU A 107 -8.45 -4.50 19.58
C LEU A 107 -7.10 -3.81 19.56
N TYR A 108 -6.41 -3.88 18.42
CA TYR A 108 -5.09 -3.29 18.20
C TYR A 108 -5.27 -1.88 17.61
N PRO A 109 -4.92 -0.80 18.34
CA PRO A 109 -5.00 0.55 17.79
C PRO A 109 -4.10 0.67 16.55
N SER A 110 -4.64 1.18 15.46
CA SER A 110 -3.92 1.36 14.19
C SER A 110 -4.33 2.66 13.51
N ALA A 111 -3.76 2.94 12.34
CA ALA A 111 -4.12 4.09 11.53
C ALA A 111 -4.44 3.71 10.08
N MET A 112 -5.41 4.42 9.52
CA MET A 112 -5.75 4.41 8.12
C MET A 112 -6.10 5.85 7.72
N ILE A 113 -5.56 6.28 6.59
CA ILE A 113 -5.90 7.57 5.98
C ILE A 113 -6.38 7.34 4.55
N THR A 114 -7.17 8.27 4.04
CA THR A 114 -7.71 8.22 2.68
C THR A 114 -7.75 9.60 2.05
N SER A 115 -7.59 9.65 0.73
CA SER A 115 -7.83 10.87 -0.06
C SER A 115 -9.26 10.96 -0.58
N ALA A 116 -10.15 10.01 -0.21
CA ALA A 116 -11.53 9.99 -0.67
C ALA A 116 -12.24 11.32 -0.36
N GLY A 117 -12.89 11.90 -1.37
CA GLY A 117 -13.53 13.23 -1.26
C GLY A 117 -12.57 14.42 -1.28
N LEU A 118 -11.25 14.20 -1.28
CA LEU A 118 -10.22 15.25 -1.26
C LEU A 118 -9.44 15.28 -2.58
N GLN A 119 -8.85 14.15 -2.97
CA GLN A 119 -8.02 14.01 -4.17
C GLN A 119 -8.48 12.78 -4.95
N GLN A 120 -8.84 12.97 -6.22
CA GLN A 120 -9.35 11.93 -7.11
C GLN A 120 -8.72 12.10 -8.48
N PHE A 121 -8.34 10.98 -9.09
CA PHE A 121 -7.60 10.98 -10.34
C PHE A 121 -8.22 9.97 -11.29
N THR A 122 -8.20 10.31 -12.58
CA THR A 122 -8.56 9.39 -13.65
C THR A 122 -7.35 9.24 -14.55
N TYR A 123 -6.83 8.01 -14.62
CA TYR A 123 -5.57 7.66 -15.26
C TYR A 123 -4.34 8.30 -14.60
N GLY A 124 -3.17 7.75 -14.92
CA GLY A 124 -1.88 8.25 -14.44
C GLY A 124 -0.99 7.15 -13.91
N LYS A 125 0.08 7.56 -13.24
CA LYS A 125 0.95 6.68 -12.47
C LYS A 125 0.90 7.10 -11.01
N PHE A 126 0.70 6.13 -10.13
CA PHE A 126 0.69 6.32 -8.70
C PHE A 126 1.94 5.66 -8.13
N ALA A 127 2.66 6.38 -7.28
CA ALA A 127 3.89 5.90 -6.68
C ALA A 127 3.97 6.39 -5.24
N ALA A 128 4.52 5.53 -4.38
CA ALA A 128 4.85 5.86 -3.01
C ALA A 128 6.21 5.25 -2.67
N LYS A 129 7.01 5.97 -1.88
CA LYS A 129 8.22 5.44 -1.27
C LYS A 129 7.92 5.20 0.21
N LEU A 130 7.93 3.93 0.61
CA LEU A 130 7.53 3.53 1.96
C LEU A 130 8.48 2.45 2.50
N ILE A 131 8.46 2.29 3.83
CA ILE A 131 9.05 1.17 4.54
C ILE A 131 7.90 0.42 5.22
N ALA A 132 7.73 -0.86 4.88
CA ALA A 132 6.74 -1.71 5.52
C ALA A 132 7.28 -2.25 6.85
N PRO A 133 6.46 -2.30 7.93
CA PRO A 133 6.84 -3.00 9.14
C PRO A 133 6.80 -4.52 8.92
N TYR A 134 7.47 -5.31 9.75
CA TYR A 134 7.49 -6.78 9.68
C TYR A 134 7.02 -7.41 10.98
N GLY A 135 6.53 -8.65 10.92
CA GLY A 135 6.06 -9.39 12.08
C GLY A 135 4.63 -9.90 11.95
N LYS A 136 4.35 -11.00 12.66
CA LYS A 136 3.10 -11.77 12.54
C LYS A 136 1.86 -10.88 12.71
N GLY A 137 0.97 -10.93 11.72
CA GLY A 137 -0.34 -10.28 11.77
C GLY A 137 -0.35 -8.81 11.34
N LEU A 138 0.81 -8.23 10.99
CA LEU A 138 0.86 -6.91 10.37
C LEU A 138 0.46 -7.00 8.91
N TRP A 139 -0.40 -6.09 8.46
CA TRP A 139 -0.86 -6.02 7.07
C TRP A 139 -0.83 -4.58 6.58
N PRO A 140 0.34 -4.03 6.22
CA PRO A 140 0.43 -2.72 5.59
C PRO A 140 -0.11 -2.81 4.15
N ALA A 141 -0.81 -1.77 3.72
CA ALA A 141 -1.33 -1.66 2.38
C ALA A 141 -1.19 -0.24 1.82
N PHE A 142 -0.92 -0.13 0.51
CA PHE A 142 -1.06 1.07 -0.29
C PHE A 142 -1.85 0.72 -1.54
N TRP A 143 -3.04 1.29 -1.65
CA TRP A 143 -4.06 0.82 -2.58
C TRP A 143 -4.97 1.97 -3.03
N LEU A 144 -5.71 1.74 -4.10
CA LEU A 144 -6.64 2.68 -4.71
C LEU A 144 -8.04 2.05 -4.78
N LEU A 145 -9.08 2.83 -4.49
CA LEU A 145 -10.48 2.42 -4.62
C LEU A 145 -11.23 3.34 -5.55
N GLY A 146 -12.10 2.77 -6.40
CA GLY A 146 -13.00 3.57 -7.23
C GLY A 146 -14.03 4.36 -6.41
N ASN A 147 -14.30 5.60 -6.83
CA ASN A 147 -15.23 6.52 -6.16
C ASN A 147 -16.65 6.53 -6.76
N ALA A 148 -17.01 5.49 -7.53
CA ALA A 148 -18.29 5.42 -8.23
C ALA A 148 -19.51 5.25 -7.30
N TRP A 149 -19.30 5.08 -5.99
CA TRP A 149 -20.37 5.00 -5.00
C TRP A 149 -21.19 6.30 -4.91
N ALA A 150 -20.52 7.46 -4.93
CA ALA A 150 -21.19 8.75 -4.77
C ALA A 150 -22.06 9.12 -5.97
N GLN A 151 -21.64 8.74 -7.17
CA GLN A 151 -22.32 9.10 -8.42
C GLN A 151 -23.32 8.04 -8.88
N TYR A 152 -23.01 6.75 -8.71
CA TYR A 152 -23.76 5.65 -9.30
C TYR A 152 -24.29 4.63 -8.28
N GLY A 153 -23.99 4.81 -6.99
CA GLY A 153 -24.39 3.86 -5.96
C GLY A 153 -23.74 2.49 -6.09
N PHE A 154 -22.60 2.39 -6.80
CA PHE A 154 -21.83 1.16 -6.90
C PHE A 154 -20.99 0.95 -5.64
N TYR A 155 -20.89 -0.30 -5.20
CA TYR A 155 -20.09 -0.71 -4.05
C TYR A 155 -19.00 -1.68 -4.49
N TRP A 156 -18.04 -1.92 -3.61
CA TRP A 156 -17.04 -2.96 -3.81
C TRP A 156 -17.72 -4.32 -4.08
N PRO A 157 -17.21 -5.15 -5.02
CA PRO A 157 -16.02 -4.94 -5.85
C PRO A 157 -16.33 -4.21 -7.18
N THR A 158 -17.56 -3.74 -7.39
CA THR A 158 -18.02 -3.12 -8.65
C THR A 158 -17.33 -1.78 -8.92
N VAL A 159 -16.98 -1.03 -7.88
CA VAL A 159 -16.23 0.22 -8.04
C VAL A 159 -14.78 0.02 -8.49
N GLY A 160 -14.24 -1.20 -8.37
CA GLY A 160 -12.85 -1.52 -8.67
C GLY A 160 -11.88 -1.15 -7.53
N GLU A 161 -10.83 -1.97 -7.40
CA GLU A 161 -9.74 -1.81 -6.43
C GLU A 161 -8.40 -2.12 -7.11
N ILE A 162 -7.36 -1.37 -6.77
CA ILE A 162 -5.98 -1.63 -7.22
C ILE A 162 -5.06 -1.57 -6.00
N ASP A 163 -4.57 -2.73 -5.59
CA ASP A 163 -3.59 -2.88 -4.52
C ASP A 163 -2.20 -2.76 -5.13
N ILE A 164 -1.56 -1.60 -4.91
CA ILE A 164 -0.19 -1.34 -5.39
C ILE A 164 0.80 -2.08 -4.49
N LEU A 165 0.50 -2.15 -3.20
CA LEU A 165 1.25 -2.92 -2.22
C LEU A 165 0.29 -3.48 -1.18
N GLU A 166 0.37 -4.78 -0.95
CA GLU A 166 -0.02 -5.44 0.29
C GLU A 166 1.12 -6.32 0.80
N MET A 167 1.18 -6.53 2.10
CA MET A 167 2.09 -7.49 2.72
C MET A 167 1.36 -8.21 3.84
N ILE A 168 1.69 -9.49 4.07
CA ILE A 168 1.24 -10.22 5.25
C ILE A 168 2.47 -10.51 6.09
N GLY A 169 2.59 -9.89 7.27
CA GLY A 169 3.74 -10.07 8.13
C GLY A 169 3.74 -11.44 8.82
N GLY A 170 4.94 -12.00 8.99
CA GLY A 170 5.22 -13.25 9.66
C GLY A 170 5.21 -14.49 8.76
N TRP A 171 5.08 -15.65 9.40
CA TRP A 171 5.09 -16.93 8.69
C TRP A 171 3.69 -17.38 8.33
N VAL A 172 3.45 -17.64 7.05
CA VAL A 172 2.18 -18.13 6.52
C VAL A 172 2.49 -19.36 5.66
N TRP A 173 1.80 -20.48 5.90
CA TRP A 173 2.01 -21.75 5.19
C TRP A 173 3.48 -22.26 5.17
N GLY A 174 4.25 -21.97 6.23
CA GLY A 174 5.65 -22.37 6.32
C GLY A 174 6.62 -21.51 5.51
N VAL A 175 6.16 -20.36 4.99
CA VAL A 175 6.99 -19.37 4.28
C VAL A 175 7.02 -18.06 5.07
N ASN A 176 8.21 -17.45 5.17
CA ASN A 176 8.34 -16.11 5.74
C ASN A 176 7.87 -15.06 4.73
N GLN A 177 6.79 -14.37 5.06
CA GLN A 177 6.14 -13.37 4.21
C GLN A 177 6.58 -11.94 4.50
N ASP A 178 7.45 -11.71 5.49
CA ASP A 178 7.99 -10.38 5.85
C ASP A 178 8.77 -9.70 4.69
N LYS A 179 9.08 -10.44 3.62
CA LYS A 179 9.81 -9.98 2.43
C LYS A 179 9.00 -10.09 1.14
N THR A 180 7.71 -10.37 1.24
CA THR A 180 6.83 -10.60 0.10
C THR A 180 5.83 -9.46 -0.04
N ALA A 181 5.90 -8.74 -1.16
CA ALA A 181 4.90 -7.76 -1.55
C ALA A 181 3.91 -8.39 -2.54
N TYR A 182 2.63 -8.07 -2.38
CA TYR A 182 1.53 -8.45 -3.26
C TYR A 182 1.00 -7.22 -3.98
N GLY A 183 0.59 -7.42 -5.23
CA GLY A 183 -0.17 -6.44 -5.99
C GLY A 183 -1.37 -7.13 -6.61
N THR A 184 -2.55 -6.55 -6.42
CA THR A 184 -3.83 -7.19 -6.74
C THR A 184 -4.74 -6.18 -7.43
N VAL A 185 -5.67 -6.68 -8.25
CA VAL A 185 -6.77 -5.87 -8.80
C VAL A 185 -8.05 -6.61 -8.49
N HIS A 186 -9.02 -5.91 -7.90
CA HIS A 186 -10.36 -6.45 -7.66
C HIS A 186 -11.38 -5.77 -8.56
N TRP A 187 -12.28 -6.58 -9.12
CA TRP A 187 -13.38 -6.10 -9.95
C TRP A 187 -14.56 -7.07 -9.87
N ASN A 188 -15.74 -6.58 -10.26
CA ASN A 188 -16.91 -7.44 -10.45
C ASN A 188 -16.83 -8.14 -11.82
N ASN A 189 -16.79 -9.47 -11.84
CA ASN A 189 -16.70 -10.29 -13.06
C ASN A 189 -18.07 -10.78 -13.60
N ALA A 190 -19.20 -10.28 -13.07
CA ALA A 190 -20.53 -10.76 -13.48
C ALA A 190 -20.84 -10.56 -14.98
N SER A 191 -20.13 -9.67 -15.68
CA SER A 191 -20.36 -9.37 -17.10
C SER A 191 -19.31 -9.93 -18.08
N ASN A 192 -18.22 -10.57 -17.62
CA ASN A 192 -17.06 -10.97 -18.45
C ASN A 192 -16.44 -9.83 -19.31
N THR A 193 -16.80 -8.56 -19.07
CA THR A 193 -16.43 -7.42 -19.93
C THR A 193 -15.27 -6.60 -19.38
N LEU A 194 -14.81 -6.89 -18.17
CA LEU A 194 -13.71 -6.20 -17.50
C LEU A 194 -12.61 -7.23 -17.21
N SER A 195 -11.74 -7.48 -18.17
CA SER A 195 -10.49 -8.23 -17.95
C SER A 195 -9.32 -7.28 -18.19
N PRO A 196 -8.84 -6.55 -17.16
CA PRO A 196 -7.81 -5.54 -17.34
C PRO A 196 -6.41 -6.13 -17.54
N SER A 197 -6.20 -7.45 -17.40
CA SER A 197 -4.87 -8.05 -17.55
C SER A 197 -4.90 -9.40 -18.30
N ASN A 198 -4.01 -9.53 -19.29
CA ASN A 198 -3.61 -10.82 -19.87
C ASN A 198 -2.53 -11.53 -19.00
N ALA A 199 -2.20 -10.95 -17.84
CA ALA A 199 -1.26 -11.50 -16.86
C ALA A 199 -2.08 -11.91 -15.62
N ALA A 200 -2.68 -13.09 -15.68
CA ALA A 200 -3.47 -13.64 -14.59
C ALA A 200 -2.55 -14.12 -13.45
N ALA A 201 -2.45 -13.33 -12.39
CA ALA A 201 -2.40 -13.89 -11.05
C ALA A 201 -3.77 -13.62 -10.43
N GLN A 202 -4.60 -14.66 -10.33
CA GLN A 202 -5.90 -14.57 -9.65
C GLN A 202 -5.63 -14.56 -8.15
N GLY A 203 -5.83 -13.40 -7.51
CA GLY A 203 -5.90 -13.33 -6.06
C GLY A 203 -7.17 -14.01 -5.57
N THR A 204 -7.05 -14.95 -4.63
CA THR A 204 -8.19 -15.54 -3.95
C THR A 204 -8.79 -14.53 -2.99
N SER A 205 -10.10 -14.34 -3.03
CA SER A 205 -10.84 -13.59 -2.00
C SER A 205 -10.59 -14.21 -0.62
N TRP A 206 -10.12 -13.41 0.33
CA TRP A 206 -10.06 -13.81 1.74
C TRP A 206 -11.39 -13.44 2.38
N SER A 207 -12.27 -14.43 2.54
CA SER A 207 -13.51 -14.35 3.33
C SER A 207 -13.27 -14.67 4.80
#